data_AF-A0A938GYP5-F1
#
_entry.id   AF-A0A938GYP5-F1
#
_cell.length_a   1.000
_cell.length_b   1.000
_cell.length_c   1.000
_cell.angle_alpha   90.00
_cell.angle_beta   90.00
_cell.angle_gamma   90.00
#
_symmetry.space_group_name_H-M   'P 1'
#
loop_
_entity.id
_entity.type
_entity.pdbx_description
1 polymer ?
#
loop_
_entity_poly.entity_id
_entity_poly.type
_entity_poly.pdbx_seq_one_letter_code
_entity_poly.pdbx_strand_id
1 'polypeptide(L)'
;MNLAEAGLLIRNARRQAGMTQADLATRLGMSRATVSQLENGVIGELGVRKLAKICDLLGLEVAVRERRPLTLHEAYARNREERQAAYQETDKMIANLGSEKSGG
;
A
#
# COMPACT_ATOMS: atom_id res chain seq x y z
N MET A 1 3.60 -7.25 -4.21
CA MET A 1 2.41 -6.51 -3.79
C MET A 1 2.51 -6.22 -2.31
N ASN A 2 2.85 -4.98 -1.96
CA ASN A 2 2.67 -4.45 -0.61
C ASN A 2 1.25 -3.85 -0.47
N LEU A 3 0.87 -3.44 0.73
CA LEU A 3 -0.47 -2.93 1.00
C LEU A 3 -0.77 -1.60 0.28
N ALA A 4 0.24 -0.77 0.02
CA ALA A 4 0.08 0.48 -0.73
C ALA A 4 -0.25 0.23 -2.20
N GLU A 5 0.42 -0.73 -2.84
CA GLU A 5 0.14 -1.16 -4.22
C GLU A 5 -1.29 -1.72 -4.34
N ALA A 6 -1.69 -2.59 -3.40
CA ALA A 6 -3.04 -3.14 -3.36
C ALA A 6 -4.11 -2.04 -3.14
N GLY A 7 -3.85 -1.10 -2.22
CA GLY A 7 -4.74 0.02 -1.94
C GLY A 7 -4.96 0.92 -3.16
N LEU A 8 -3.89 1.20 -3.91
CA LEU A 8 -3.96 1.97 -5.15
C LEU A 8 -4.79 1.24 -6.23
N LEU A 9 -4.59 -0.06 -6.40
CA LEU A 9 -5.37 -0.88 -7.33
C LEU A 9 -6.87 -0.87 -6.98
N ILE A 10 -7.21 -1.08 -5.70
CA ILE A 10 -8.60 -1.03 -5.20
C ILE A 10 -9.21 0.35 -5.44
N ARG A 11 -8.47 1.43 -5.15
CA ARG A 11 -8.91 2.80 -5.38
C ARG A 11 -9.23 3.06 -6.85
N ASN A 12 -8.37 2.60 -7.75
CA ASN A 12 -8.54 2.78 -9.19
C ASN A 12 -9.76 1.99 -9.69
N ALA A 13 -9.91 0.73 -9.27
CA ALA A 13 -11.05 -0.10 -9.63
C ALA A 13 -12.38 0.51 -9.11
N ARG A 14 -12.40 0.99 -7.87
CA ARG A 14 -13.57 1.71 -7.31
C ARG A 14 -13.96 2.93 -8.16
N ARG A 15 -12.97 3.73 -8.56
CA ARG A 15 -13.20 4.93 -9.39
C ARG A 15 -13.72 4.57 -10.78
N GLN A 16 -13.20 3.51 -11.39
CA GLN A 16 -13.69 2.99 -12.68
C GLN A 16 -15.14 2.50 -12.57
N ALA A 17 -15.51 1.92 -11.42
CA ALA A 17 -16.89 1.53 -11.12
C ALA A 17 -17.82 2.73 -10.75
N GLY A 18 -17.33 3.97 -10.80
CA GLY A 18 -18.13 5.18 -10.51
C GLY A 18 -18.55 5.33 -9.05
N MET A 19 -17.96 4.56 -8.13
CA MET A 19 -18.34 4.57 -6.72
C MET A 19 -17.51 5.58 -5.92
N THR A 20 -18.12 6.26 -4.94
CA THR A 20 -17.37 6.97 -3.90
C THR A 20 -16.85 6.00 -2.83
N GLN A 21 -15.93 6.45 -1.97
CA GLN A 21 -15.50 5.65 -0.81
C GLN A 21 -16.66 5.31 0.12
N ALA A 22 -17.64 6.23 0.25
CA ALA A 22 -18.83 6.01 1.07
C ALA A 22 -19.72 4.94 0.46
N ASP A 23 -19.90 4.93 -0.87
CA ASP A 23 -20.71 3.89 -1.55
C ASP A 23 -20.10 2.50 -1.36
N LEU A 24 -18.79 2.39 -1.54
CA LEU A 24 -18.07 1.14 -1.32
C LEU A 24 -18.19 0.68 0.14
N ALA A 25 -18.00 1.60 1.09
CA ALA A 25 -18.13 1.33 2.51
C ALA A 25 -19.52 0.83 2.89
N THR A 26 -20.58 1.48 2.41
CA THR A 26 -21.97 1.09 2.64
C THR A 26 -22.26 -0.30 2.09
N ARG A 27 -21.83 -0.60 0.85
CA ARG A 27 -22.05 -1.93 0.23
C ARG A 27 -21.35 -3.06 1.00
N LEU A 28 -20.25 -2.77 1.69
CA LEU A 28 -19.45 -3.75 2.40
C LEU A 28 -19.74 -3.81 3.91
N GLY A 29 -20.61 -2.93 4.44
CA GLY A 29 -20.86 -2.81 5.87
C GLY A 29 -19.60 -2.36 6.64
N MET A 30 -18.84 -1.44 6.05
CA MET A 30 -17.59 -0.90 6.61
C MET A 30 -17.72 0.61 6.85
N SER A 31 -16.82 1.19 7.65
CA SER A 31 -16.74 2.64 7.74
C SER A 31 -16.03 3.23 6.51
N ARG A 32 -16.40 4.46 6.11
CA ARG A 32 -15.66 5.20 5.08
C ARG A 32 -14.19 5.38 5.46
N ALA A 33 -13.88 5.57 6.74
CA ALA A 33 -12.51 5.68 7.25
C ALA A 33 -11.69 4.41 6.95
N THR A 34 -12.28 3.23 7.14
CA THR A 34 -11.63 1.95 6.82
C THR A 34 -11.33 1.83 5.33
N VAL A 35 -12.26 2.21 4.45
CA VAL A 35 -12.02 2.24 3.00
C VAL A 35 -10.91 3.23 2.64
N SER A 36 -10.89 4.41 3.27
CA SER A 36 -9.82 5.40 3.07
C SER A 36 -8.46 4.87 3.50
N GLN A 37 -8.36 4.26 4.68
CA GLN A 37 -7.11 3.67 5.17
C GLN A 37 -6.62 2.53 4.27
N LEU A 38 -7.54 1.69 3.78
CA LEU A 38 -7.23 0.63 2.81
C LEU A 38 -6.68 1.21 1.51
N GLU A 39 -7.37 2.18 0.92
CA GLU A 39 -6.96 2.81 -0.35
C GLU A 39 -5.65 3.60 -0.26
N ASN A 40 -5.28 4.04 0.95
CA ASN A 40 -4.01 4.72 1.22
C ASN A 40 -2.92 3.77 1.72
N GLY A 41 -3.22 2.47 1.89
CA GLY A 41 -2.25 1.47 2.34
C GLY A 41 -1.84 1.57 3.81
N VAL A 42 -2.63 2.26 4.65
CA VAL A 42 -2.34 2.52 6.08
C VAL A 42 -3.29 1.77 7.03
N ILE A 43 -4.14 0.89 6.50
CA ILE A 43 -5.01 0.07 7.32
C ILE A 43 -4.19 -0.96 8.10
N GLY A 44 -4.44 -1.08 9.41
CA GLY A 44 -3.72 -2.04 10.26
C GLY A 44 -4.08 -3.50 9.97
N GLU A 45 -5.37 -3.78 9.78
CA GLU A 45 -5.86 -5.14 9.51
C GLU A 45 -7.07 -5.12 8.56
N LEU A 46 -7.10 -6.08 7.63
CA LEU A 46 -8.28 -6.39 6.82
C LEU A 46 -8.45 -7.91 6.73
N GLY A 47 -9.53 -8.42 7.30
CA GLY A 47 -9.84 -9.85 7.21
C GLY A 47 -10.04 -10.32 5.76
N VAL A 48 -9.51 -11.50 5.43
CA VAL A 48 -9.52 -12.06 4.05
C VAL A 48 -10.91 -12.09 3.41
N ARG A 49 -11.97 -12.35 4.19
CA ARG A 49 -13.36 -12.33 3.70
C ARG A 49 -13.80 -10.94 3.23
N LYS A 50 -13.35 -9.87 3.88
CA LYS A 50 -13.65 -8.49 3.46
C LYS A 50 -12.87 -8.16 2.18
N LEU A 51 -11.61 -8.56 2.11
CA LEU A 51 -10.80 -8.38 0.91
C LEU A 51 -11.42 -9.09 -0.31
N ALA A 52 -11.84 -10.35 -0.15
CA ALA A 52 -12.53 -11.09 -1.22
C ALA A 52 -13.79 -10.35 -1.71
N LYS A 53 -14.66 -9.89 -0.80
CA LYS A 53 -15.86 -9.11 -1.16
C LYS A 53 -15.56 -7.80 -1.87
N ILE A 54 -14.49 -7.10 -1.48
CA ILE A 54 -14.02 -5.89 -2.17
C ILE A 54 -13.64 -6.25 -3.60
N CYS A 55 -12.88 -7.32 -3.77
CA CYS A 55 -12.45 -7.80 -5.08
C CYS A 55 -13.64 -8.19 -5.96
N ASP A 56 -14.56 -9.02 -5.46
CA ASP A 56 -15.78 -9.42 -6.18
C ASP A 56 -16.60 -8.20 -6.65
N LEU A 57 -16.79 -7.21 -5.77
CA LEU A 57 -17.58 -6.02 -6.08
C LEU A 57 -16.90 -5.09 -7.11
N LEU A 58 -15.57 -5.13 -7.19
CA LEU A 58 -14.78 -4.26 -8.05
C LEU A 58 -14.23 -4.95 -9.30
N GLY A 59 -14.62 -6.21 -9.56
CA GLY A 59 -14.10 -6.98 -10.70
C GLY A 59 -12.61 -7.32 -10.58
N LEU A 60 -12.10 -7.44 -9.35
CA LEU A 60 -10.75 -7.89 -9.04
C LEU A 60 -10.80 -9.32 -8.49
N GLU A 61 -9.65 -9.96 -8.40
CA GLU A 61 -9.52 -11.28 -7.76
C GLU A 61 -8.37 -11.31 -6.75
N VAL A 62 -8.51 -12.16 -5.74
CA VAL A 62 -7.41 -12.55 -4.83
C VAL A 62 -6.98 -13.96 -5.19
N ALA A 63 -5.72 -14.15 -5.56
CA ALA A 63 -5.18 -15.45 -5.92
C ALA A 63 -4.11 -15.92 -4.92
N VAL A 64 -4.18 -17.20 -4.55
CA VAL A 64 -3.08 -17.90 -3.86
C VAL A 64 -2.29 -18.63 -4.92
N ARG A 65 -0.99 -18.34 -5.03
CA ARG A 65 -0.10 -18.91 -6.05
C ARG A 65 1.20 -19.35 -5.41
N GLU A 66 1.86 -20.33 -6.02
CA GLU A 66 3.21 -20.70 -5.62
C GLU A 66 4.14 -19.49 -5.67
N ARG A 67 4.94 -19.33 -4.62
CA ARG A 67 5.94 -18.26 -4.58
C ARG A 67 7.05 -18.62 -5.56
N ARG A 68 7.17 -17.86 -6.66
CA ARG A 68 8.37 -17.96 -7.50
C ARG A 68 9.57 -17.36 -6.78
N PRO A 69 10.76 -17.99 -6.85
CA PRO A 69 11.99 -17.34 -6.43
C PRO A 69 12.27 -16.12 -7.32
N LEU A 70 12.86 -15.09 -6.74
CA LEU A 70 13.40 -13.98 -7.53
C LEU A 70 14.55 -14.51 -8.38
N THR A 71 14.67 -13.98 -9.60
CA THR A 71 15.90 -14.15 -10.37
C THR A 71 17.06 -13.44 -9.68
N LEU A 72 18.29 -13.86 -9.97
CA LEU A 72 19.49 -13.18 -9.48
C LEU A 72 19.46 -11.66 -9.78
N HIS A 73 19.06 -11.29 -11.01
CA HIS A 73 18.94 -9.90 -11.44
C HIS A 73 17.94 -9.10 -10.59
N GLU A 74 16.74 -9.66 -10.36
CA GLU A 74 15.71 -9.03 -9.54
C GLU A 74 16.14 -8.90 -8.08
N ALA A 75 16.82 -9.92 -7.55
CA ALA A 75 17.37 -9.87 -6.18
C ALA A 75 18.41 -8.75 -6.03
N TYR A 76 19.32 -8.59 -7.00
CA TYR A 76 20.29 -7.50 -7.00
C TYR A 76 19.64 -6.12 -7.17
N ALA A 77 18.63 -5.98 -8.03
CA ALA A 77 17.89 -4.73 -8.20
C ALA A 77 17.21 -4.32 -6.89
N ARG A 78 16.49 -5.25 -6.25
CA ARG A 78 15.84 -5.04 -4.97
C ARG A 78 16.82 -4.65 -3.87
N ASN A 79 17.94 -5.38 -3.74
CA ASN A 79 18.98 -5.05 -2.76
C ASN A 79 19.59 -3.66 -3.00
N ARG A 80 19.71 -3.23 -4.26
CA ARG A 80 20.18 -1.88 -4.61
C ARG A 80 19.19 -0.82 -4.17
N GLU A 81 17.90 -0.99 -4.48
CA GLU A 81 16.85 -0.06 -4.10
C GLU A 81 16.74 0.08 -2.58
N GLU A 82 16.75 -1.05 -1.84
CA GLU A 82 16.71 -1.05 -0.38
C GLU A 82 17.92 -0.32 0.24
N ARG A 83 19.13 -0.56 -0.30
CA ARG A 83 20.33 0.17 0.13
C ARG A 83 20.26 1.66 -0.19
N GLN A 84 19.82 2.02 -1.39
CA GLN A 84 19.69 3.43 -1.79
C GLN A 84 18.70 4.18 -0.91
N ALA A 85 17.54 3.58 -0.61
CA ALA A 85 16.57 4.15 0.29
C ALA A 85 17.14 4.35 1.70
N ALA A 86 17.84 3.35 2.24
CA ALA A 86 18.47 3.44 3.55
C ALA A 86 19.51 4.57 3.61
N TYR A 87 20.38 4.70 2.58
CA TYR A 87 21.35 5.79 2.53
C TYR A 87 20.68 7.17 2.50
N GLN A 88 19.65 7.34 1.68
CA GLN A 88 18.89 8.59 1.59
C GLN A 88 18.22 8.96 2.92
N GLU A 89 17.76 7.96 3.68
CA GLU A 89 17.17 8.18 5.00
C GLU A 89 18.22 8.62 6.03
N THR A 90 19.40 7.98 6.06
CA THR A 90 20.53 8.45 6.89
C THR A 90 20.98 9.86 6.53
N ASP A 91 21.09 10.20 5.25
CA ASP A 91 21.51 11.54 4.81
C ASP A 91 20.50 12.61 5.26
N LYS A 92 19.20 12.35 5.13
CA LYS A 92 18.13 13.24 5.64
C LYS A 92 18.19 13.39 7.15
N MET A 93 18.46 12.31 7.88
CA MET A 93 18.55 12.34 9.34
C MET A 93 19.73 13.21 9.81
N ILE A 94 20.89 13.07 9.16
CA ILE A 94 22.08 13.90 9.43
C ILE A 94 21.81 15.38 9.12
N ALA A 95 21.15 15.69 8.00
CA ALA A 95 20.79 17.06 7.64
C ALA A 95 19.88 17.73 8.69
N ASN A 96 18.89 16.99 9.21
CA ASN A 96 17.97 17.51 10.23
C ASN A 96 18.68 17.75 11.58
N LEU A 97 19.56 16.83 12.03
CA LEU A 97 20.37 17.05 13.25
C LEU A 97 21.30 18.27 13.14
N GLY A 98 21.78 18.58 11.93
CA GLY A 98 22.60 19.77 11.67
C GLY A 98 21.81 21.07 11.81
N SER A 99 20.53 21.09 11.42
CA SER A 99 19.67 22.28 11.51
C SER A 99 19.19 22.62 12.92
N GLU A 100 19.13 21.65 13.83
CA GLU A 100 18.73 21.88 15.24
C GLU A 100 19.86 22.48 16.10
N LYS A 101 21.13 22.36 15.67
CA LYS A 101 22.29 22.88 16.41
C LYS A 101 22.68 24.31 16.09
N SER A 102 22.03 24.97 15.13
CA SER A 102 22.33 26.36 14.72
C SER A 102 21.32 27.41 15.20
N GLY A 103 20.39 27.04 16.11
CA GLY A 103 19.32 27.92 16.60
C GLY A 103 19.40 28.31 18.08
N GLY A 104 20.56 28.17 18.73
CA GLY A 104 20.80 28.54 20.14
C GLY A 104 21.73 29.73 20.28
#